data_AF-A0A2F0AJ49-F1
#
_entry.id   AF-A0A2F0AJ49-F1
#
_cell.length_a   1.000
_cell.length_b   1.000
_cell.length_c   1.000
_cell.angle_alpha   90.00
_cell.angle_beta   90.00
_cell.angle_gamma   90.00
#
_symmetry.space_group_name_H-M   'P 1'
#
loop_
_entity.id
_entity.type
_entity.pdbx_description
1 polymer ?
#
loop_
_entity_poly.entity_id
_entity_poly.type
_entity_poly.pdbx_seq_one_letter_code
_entity_poly.pdbx_strand_id
1 'polypeptide(L)' 'MIKYILISVTTIFLSSSLFAGCMKGEIKQIDAKLENTSISEDKKNEVLKLRELLVANEHKNSELAFQSYEKAMSILN' A
#
# COMPACT_ATOMS: atom_id res chain seq x y z
N MET A 1 -15.26 -37.13 4.83
CA MET A 1 -14.48 -36.69 3.64
C MET A 1 -14.94 -35.33 3.13
N ILE A 2 -16.23 -35.16 2.75
CA ILE A 2 -16.81 -33.88 2.27
C ILE A 2 -16.57 -32.69 3.23
N LYS A 3 -16.68 -32.90 4.56
CA LYS A 3 -16.47 -31.86 5.57
C LYS A 3 -15.05 -31.24 5.54
N TYR A 4 -14.02 -32.04 5.24
CA TYR A 4 -12.63 -31.56 5.16
C TYR A 4 -12.35 -30.81 3.86
N ILE A 5 -12.98 -31.23 2.76
CA ILE A 5 -12.90 -30.54 1.46
C ILE A 5 -13.54 -29.15 1.56
N LEU A 6 -14.69 -29.04 2.24
CA LEU A 6 -15.39 -27.76 2.39
C LEU A 6 -14.61 -26.76 3.26
N ILE A 7 -13.90 -27.26 4.28
CA ILE A 7 -12.98 -26.47 5.10
C ILE A 7 -11.76 -26.03 4.27
N SER A 8 -11.19 -26.89 3.43
CA SER A 8 -10.03 -26.50 2.61
C SER A 8 -10.38 -25.49 1.53
N VAL A 9 -11.58 -25.56 0.95
CA VAL A 9 -12.04 -24.59 -0.06
C VAL A 9 -12.30 -23.23 0.57
N THR A 10 -12.87 -23.18 1.78
CA THR A 10 -13.10 -21.92 2.49
C THR A 10 -11.79 -21.24 2.89
N THR A 11 -10.79 -21.98 3.37
CA THR A 11 -9.49 -21.39 3.74
C THR A 11 -8.72 -20.82 2.55
N ILE A 12 -8.80 -21.44 1.37
CA ILE A 12 -8.19 -20.92 0.13
C ILE A 12 -8.89 -19.63 -0.34
N PHE A 13 -10.20 -19.52 -0.16
CA PHE A 13 -10.96 -18.32 -0.54
C PHE A 13 -10.70 -17.12 0.40
N LEU A 14 -10.46 -17.39 1.68
CA LEU A 14 -10.11 -16.36 2.66
C LEU A 14 -8.72 -15.75 2.41
N SER A 15 -7.72 -16.56 2.05
CA SER A 15 -6.36 -16.07 1.78
C SER A 15 -6.26 -15.24 0.49
N SER A 16 -7.15 -15.46 -0.49
CA SER A 16 -7.16 -14.71 -1.75
C SER A 16 -7.70 -13.28 -1.60
N SER A 17 -8.45 -12.98 -0.53
CA SER A 17 -8.90 -11.61 -0.21
C SER A 17 -7.79 -10.69 0.31
N LEU A 18 -6.68 -11.25 0.82
CA LEU A 18 -5.52 -10.49 1.30
C LEU A 18 -4.65 -9.96 0.15
N PHE A 19 -4.78 -10.54 -1.05
CA PHE A 19 -3.92 -10.23 -2.19
C PHE A 19 -4.55 -9.23 -3.19
N ALA A 20 -5.86 -8.95 -3.08
CA ALA A 20 -6.60 -8.12 -4.04
C ALA A 20 -6.41 -6.60 -3.87
N GLY A 21 -5.40 -6.16 -3.09
CA GLY A 21 -5.17 -4.75 -2.78
C GLY A 21 -3.70 -4.41 -2.65
N CYS A 22 -2.87 -4.84 -3.61
CA CYS A 22 -1.45 -4.49 -3.66
C CYS A 22 -1.30 -2.98 -3.37
N MET A 23 -0.63 -2.67 -2.27
CA MET A 23 -0.27 -1.33 -1.76
C MET A 23 -1.39 -0.27 -1.59
N LYS A 24 -2.66 -0.63 -1.74
CA LYS A 24 -3.79 0.30 -1.57
C LYS A 24 -3.90 0.85 -0.14
N GLY A 25 -3.50 0.07 0.87
CA GLY A 25 -3.50 0.50 2.27
C GLY A 25 -2.44 1.58 2.52
N GLU A 26 -1.27 1.37 1.94
CA GLU A 26 -0.08 2.20 2.01
C GLU A 26 -0.34 3.57 1.35
N ILE A 27 -0.99 3.58 0.18
CA ILE A 27 -1.43 4.82 -0.48
C ILE A 27 -2.38 5.61 0.43
N LYS A 28 -3.40 4.93 0.98
CA LYS A 28 -4.36 5.58 1.89
C LYS A 28 -3.69 6.11 3.16
N GLN A 29 -2.66 5.45 3.64
CA GLN A 29 -1.92 5.89 4.82
C GLN A 29 -1.12 7.17 4.52
N ILE A 30 -0.48 7.25 3.35
CA ILE A 30 0.18 8.48 2.89
C ILE A 30 -0.86 9.61 2.77
N ASP A 31 -2.02 9.35 2.14
CA ASP A 31 -3.08 10.34 1.97
C ASP A 31 -3.58 10.88 3.30
N ALA A 32 -3.90 10.00 4.25
CA ALA A 32 -4.35 10.39 5.57
C ALA A 32 -3.29 11.22 6.32
N LYS A 33 -2.00 10.86 6.20
CA LYS A 33 -0.93 11.65 6.84
C LYS A 33 -0.72 13.01 6.17
N LEU A 34 -0.81 13.10 4.84
CA LEU A 34 -0.72 14.37 4.13
C LEU A 34 -1.83 15.36 4.55
N GLU A 35 -3.03 14.86 4.86
CA GLU A 35 -4.13 15.69 5.35
C GLU A 35 -3.92 16.16 6.79
N ASN A 36 -3.20 15.39 7.61
CA ASN A 36 -3.06 15.65 9.05
C ASN A 36 -1.70 16.26 9.45
N THR A 37 -0.69 16.23 8.57
CA THR A 37 0.66 16.74 8.86
C THR A 37 0.87 18.12 8.23
N SER A 38 1.28 19.10 9.05
CA SER A 38 1.74 20.41 8.56
C SER A 38 3.23 20.35 8.23
N ILE A 39 3.55 20.19 6.94
CA ILE A 39 4.92 20.20 6.39
C ILE A 39 5.08 21.35 5.38
N SER A 40 6.31 21.69 5.04
CA SER A 40 6.58 22.67 3.98
C SER A 40 6.07 22.18 2.61
N GLU A 41 5.71 23.13 1.74
CA GLU A 41 5.20 22.83 0.39
C GLU A 41 6.19 21.97 -0.42
N ASP A 42 7.50 22.18 -0.24
CA ASP A 42 8.55 21.39 -0.90
C ASP A 42 8.51 19.91 -0.48
N LYS A 43 8.40 19.65 0.83
CA LYS A 43 8.28 18.28 1.36
C LYS A 43 6.96 17.64 0.94
N LYS A 44 5.88 18.42 0.90
CA LYS A 44 4.58 17.96 0.43
C LYS A 44 4.65 17.51 -1.04
N ASN A 45 5.28 18.31 -1.89
CA ASN A 45 5.49 17.98 -3.29
C ASN A 45 6.39 16.74 -3.47
N GLU A 46 7.40 16.56 -2.63
CA GLU A 46 8.24 15.36 -2.63
C GLU A 46 7.44 14.11 -2.28
N VAL A 47 6.63 14.16 -1.22
CA VAL A 47 5.74 13.06 -0.82
C VAL A 47 4.73 12.73 -1.93
N LEU A 48 4.16 13.73 -2.61
CA LEU A 48 3.25 13.51 -3.73
C LEU A 48 3.93 12.77 -4.89
N LYS A 49 5.17 13.13 -5.24
CA LYS A 49 5.95 12.41 -6.27
C LYS A 49 6.24 10.95 -5.86
N LEU A 50 6.58 10.73 -4.59
CA LEU A 50 6.80 9.38 -4.06
C LEU A 50 5.51 8.54 -4.07
N ARG A 51 4.37 9.16 -3.77
CA ARG A 51 3.04 8.54 -3.89
C ARG A 51 2.72 8.17 -5.34
N GLU A 52 2.99 9.05 -6.31
CA GLU A 52 2.81 8.75 -7.74
C GLU A 52 3.68 7.58 -8.19
N LEU A 53 4.94 7.55 -7.74
CA LEU A 53 5.86 6.43 -8.02
C LEU A 53 5.36 5.11 -7.41
N LEU A 54 4.81 5.14 -6.20
CA LEU A 54 4.19 3.97 -5.57
C LEU A 54 3.04 3.45 -6.43
N VAL A 55 2.06 4.29 -6.78
CA VAL A 55 0.90 3.91 -7.59
C VAL A 55 1.33 3.40 -8.96
N ALA A 56 2.30 4.03 -9.61
CA ALA A 56 2.78 3.63 -10.92
C ALA A 56 3.48 2.25 -10.93
N ASN A 57 4.00 1.82 -9.77
CA ASN A 57 4.84 0.63 -9.63
C ASN A 57 4.23 -0.50 -8.78
N GLU A 58 3.10 -0.29 -8.10
CA GLU A 58 2.47 -1.29 -7.21
C GLU A 58 2.19 -2.66 -7.87
N HIS A 59 2.04 -2.68 -9.20
CA HIS A 59 1.85 -3.90 -9.99
C HIS A 59 3.01 -4.22 -10.96
N LYS A 60 4.03 -3.35 -11.04
CA LYS A 60 5.14 -3.47 -12.02
C LYS A 60 6.48 -3.75 -11.36
N ASN A 61 6.76 -3.08 -10.24
CA ASN A 61 8.00 -3.18 -9.50
C ASN A 61 7.70 -2.93 -8.02
N SER A 62 7.38 -4.02 -7.31
CA SER A 62 6.99 -3.98 -5.89
C SER A 62 8.09 -3.44 -4.98
N GLU A 63 9.36 -3.67 -5.31
CA GLU A 63 10.49 -3.14 -4.55
C GLU A 63 10.55 -1.61 -4.67
N LEU A 64 10.43 -1.06 -5.89
CA LEU A 64 10.42 0.38 -6.09
C LEU A 64 9.19 1.04 -5.44
N ALA A 65 8.03 0.39 -5.51
CA ALA A 65 6.82 0.88 -4.85
C ALA A 65 6.98 0.90 -3.32
N PHE A 66 7.57 -0.14 -2.73
CA PHE A 66 7.87 -0.21 -1.31
C PHE A 66 8.90 0.84 -0.87
N GLN A 67 10.01 1.00 -1.60
CA GLN A 67 11.00 2.04 -1.31
C GLN A 67 10.40 3.45 -1.40
N SER A 68 9.51 3.68 -2.35
CA SER A 68 8.81 4.97 -2.50
C SER A 68 7.89 5.23 -1.32
N TYR A 69 7.18 4.21 -0.85
CA TYR A 69 6.36 4.25 0.36
C TYR A 69 7.18 4.57 1.61
N GLU A 70 8.28 3.85 1.85
CA GLU A 70 9.13 4.05 3.04
C GLU A 70 9.71 5.47 3.08
N LYS A 71 10.18 5.97 1.93
CA LYS A 71 10.68 7.35 1.82
C LYS A 71 9.58 8.35 2.12
N ALA A 72 8.37 8.18 1.57
CA ALA A 72 7.25 9.08 1.84
C ALA A 72 6.90 9.11 3.33
N MET A 73 6.87 7.94 3.97
CA MET A 73 6.61 7.80 5.39
C MET A 73 7.71 8.43 6.27
N SER A 74 8.97 8.37 5.85
CA SER A 74 10.08 9.01 6.57
C SER A 74 9.99 10.54 6.61
N ILE A 75 9.34 11.15 5.61
CA ILE A 75 9.12 12.60 5.53
C ILE A 75 7.90 13.01 6.37
N LEU A 76 6.90 12.12 6.46
CA LEU A 76 5.63 12.34 7.15
C LEU A 76 5.65 12.00 8.65
N ASN A 77 6.75 11.41 9.15
CA ASN A 77 6.99 11.09 10.56
C ASN A 77 7.97 12.09 11.19
#